data_AF-A0A660MZF1-F1
#
_entry.id   AF-A0A660MZF1-F1
#
_cell.length_a   1.000
_cell.length_b   1.000
_cell.length_c   1.000
_cell.angle_alpha   90.00
_cell.angle_beta   90.00
_cell.angle_gamma   90.00
#
_symmetry.space_group_name_H-M   'P 1'
#
loop_
_entity.id
_entity.type
_entity.pdbx_description
1 polymer ?
#
loop_
_entity_poly.entity_id
_entity_poly.type
_entity_poly.pdbx_seq_one_letter_code
_entity_poly.pdbx_strand_id
1 'polypeptide(L)' 'AFAKAVGTGIREPVSLRFIGVAHDGLGKPVFACAPELAAWLAARGIARVHLSLSDEREQVVAFALAEAE' A
#
# COMPACT_ATOMS: atom_id res chain seq x y z
N ALA A 1 1.46 -7.15 2.24
CA ALA A 1 2.48 -6.14 2.57
C ALA A 1 1.86 -4.88 3.20
N PHE A 2 0.99 -4.16 2.47
CA PHE A 2 0.38 -2.89 2.92
C PHE A 2 -0.15 -2.89 4.36
N ALA A 3 -1.13 -3.75 4.67
CA ALA A 3 -1.79 -3.77 5.98
C ALA A 3 -0.85 -4.05 7.16
N LYS A 4 0.27 -4.73 6.89
CA LYS A 4 1.34 -4.95 7.86
C LYS A 4 2.19 -3.69 8.03
N ALA A 5 2.54 -3.02 6.93
CA ALA A 5 3.32 -1.79 6.94
C ALA A 5 2.62 -0.66 7.72
N VAL A 6 1.28 -0.57 7.64
CA VAL A 6 0.49 0.43 8.37
C VAL A 6 0.05 -0.02 9.78
N GLY A 7 0.50 -1.20 10.24
CA GLY A 7 0.34 -1.64 11.64
C GLY A 7 -1.05 -2.08 12.08
N THR A 8 -2.01 -2.29 11.18
CA THR A 8 -3.42 -2.60 11.54
C THR A 8 -3.86 -4.03 11.27
N GLY A 9 -3.19 -4.73 10.36
CA GLY A 9 -3.78 -5.90 9.70
C GLY A 9 -4.97 -5.53 8.81
N ILE A 10 -5.65 -6.54 8.25
CA ILE A 10 -6.81 -6.33 7.37
C ILE A 10 -8.04 -6.04 8.24
N ARG A 11 -8.49 -4.79 8.24
CA ARG A 11 -9.68 -4.29 8.97
C ARG A 11 -10.11 -2.98 8.35
N GLU A 12 -11.38 -2.64 8.42
CA GLU A 12 -11.89 -1.38 7.85
C GLU A 12 -11.16 -0.16 8.48
N PRO A 13 -10.66 0.80 7.67
CA PRO A 13 -10.69 0.91 6.20
C PRO A 13 -9.46 0.34 5.46
N VAL A 14 -8.51 -0.26 6.17
CA VAL A 14 -7.39 -1.02 5.61
C VAL A 14 -7.87 -2.41 5.13
N SER A 15 -8.68 -2.41 4.07
CA SER A 15 -9.21 -3.61 3.42
C SER A 15 -8.73 -3.72 1.97
N LEU A 16 -8.67 -4.94 1.42
CA LEU A 16 -8.24 -5.16 0.04
C LEU A 16 -9.14 -4.46 -1.00
N ARG A 17 -10.39 -4.13 -0.63
CA ARG A 17 -11.30 -3.37 -1.49
C ARG A 17 -10.81 -1.94 -1.75
N PHE A 18 -10.06 -1.37 -0.79
CA PHE A 18 -9.59 0.02 -0.85
C PHE A 18 -8.09 0.12 -1.20
N ILE A 19 -7.41 -1.01 -1.38
CA ILE A 19 -5.99 -1.08 -1.73
C ILE A 19 -5.86 -1.56 -3.18
N GLY A 20 -5.46 -0.65 -4.07
CA GLY A 20 -5.06 -0.98 -5.44
C GLY A 20 -3.54 -0.93 -5.63
N VAL A 21 -3.05 -1.57 -6.69
CA VAL A 21 -1.70 -1.41 -7.22
C VAL A 21 -1.80 -0.83 -8.63
N ALA A 22 -1.08 0.26 -8.87
CA ALA A 22 -0.93 0.89 -10.18
C ALA A 22 0.55 1.00 -10.53
N HIS A 23 0.87 1.57 -11.69
CA HIS A 23 2.22 1.85 -12.12
C HIS A 23 2.36 3.33 -12.47
N ASP A 24 3.50 3.93 -12.15
CA ASP A 24 3.82 5.29 -12.59
C ASP A 24 4.23 5.34 -14.08
N GLY A 25 4.61 6.52 -14.57
CA GLY A 25 5.01 6.72 -15.97
C GLY A 25 6.26 5.94 -16.40
N LEU A 26 7.07 5.45 -15.46
CA LEU A 26 8.24 4.61 -15.72
C LEU A 26 7.98 3.13 -15.41
N GLY A 27 6.75 2.77 -15.05
CA GLY A 27 6.37 1.40 -14.74
C GLY A 27 6.66 0.96 -13.30
N LYS A 28 7.07 1.87 -12.39
CA LYS A 28 7.31 1.50 -10.99
C LYS A 28 5.96 1.26 -10.28
N PRO A 29 5.80 0.16 -9.54
CA PRO A 29 4.55 -0.11 -8.83
C PRO A 29 4.32 0.89 -7.69
N VAL A 30 3.07 1.30 -7.52
CA VAL A 30 2.61 2.24 -6.50
C VAL A 30 1.26 1.80 -5.93
N PHE A 31 0.98 2.13 -4.68
CA PHE A 31 -0.35 1.92 -4.11
C PHE A 31 -1.33 2.98 -4.63
N ALA A 32 -2.46 2.53 -5.16
CA ALA A 32 -3.60 3.36 -5.51
C ALA A 32 -4.69 3.15 -4.46
N CYS A 33 -4.71 4.02 -3.44
CA CYS A 33 -5.68 3.91 -2.34
C CYS A 33 -7.00 4.60 -2.72
N ALA A 34 -8.12 3.97 -2.36
CA ALA A 34 -9.42 4.63 -2.45
C ALA A 34 -9.46 5.88 -1.53
N PRO A 35 -10.32 6.87 -1.82
CA PRO A 35 -10.36 8.13 -1.07
C PRO A 35 -10.49 7.96 0.46
N GLU A 36 -11.29 7.01 0.92
CA GLU A 36 -11.49 6.70 2.34
C GLU A 36 -10.20 6.22 3.01
N LEU A 37 -9.49 5.29 2.38
CA LEU A 37 -8.21 4.79 2.90
C LEU A 37 -7.14 5.89 2.84
N ALA A 38 -7.11 6.70 1.78
CA ALA A 38 -6.18 7.82 1.65
C ALA A 38 -6.38 8.84 2.79
N ALA A 39 -7.64 9.21 3.10
CA ALA A 39 -7.96 10.08 4.22
C ALA A 39 -7.56 9.47 5.56
N TRP A 40 -7.77 8.17 5.73
CA TRP A 40 -7.40 7.45 6.95
C TRP A 40 -5.87 7.41 7.19
N LEU A 41 -5.08 7.27 6.12
CA LEU A 41 -3.61 7.34 6.16
C LEU A 41 -3.13 8.74 6.54
N ALA A 42 -3.69 9.77 5.90
CA ALA A 42 -3.36 11.16 6.16
C ALA A 42 -3.66 11.55 7.61
N ALA A 43 -4.80 11.12 8.16
CA ALA A 43 -5.16 11.35 9.56
C ALA A 43 -4.20 10.71 10.57
N ARG A 44 -3.33 9.79 10.13
CA ARG A 44 -2.31 9.11 10.93
C ARG A 44 -0.89 9.61 10.66
N GLY A 45 -0.76 10.67 9.86
CA GLY A 45 0.55 11.22 9.47
C GLY A 45 1.34 10.31 8.55
N ILE A 46 0.72 9.27 7.96
CA ILE A 46 1.40 8.41 6.99
C ILE A 46 1.39 9.14 5.65
N ALA A 47 2.50 9.80 5.34
CA ALA A 47 2.66 10.60 4.13
C ALA A 47 2.70 9.72 2.88
N ARG A 48 3.33 8.54 2.97
CA ARG A 48 3.46 7.63 1.84
C ARG A 48 3.59 6.17 2.27
N VAL A 49 3.11 5.29 1.41
CA VAL A 49 3.41 3.85 1.48
C VAL A 49 4.13 3.44 0.20
N HIS A 50 5.38 3.02 0.32
CA HIS A 50 6.20 2.53 -0.79
C HIS A 50 5.91 1.06 -1.06
N LEU A 51 6.00 0.66 -2.33
CA LEU A 51 5.83 -0.73 -2.76
C LEU A 51 7.03 -1.15 -3.62
N SER A 52 7.56 -2.33 -3.29
CA SER A 52 8.40 -3.13 -4.18
C SER A 52 7.74 -4.49 -4.38
N LEU A 53 7.68 -4.95 -5.63
CA LEU A 53 7.08 -6.20 -6.03
C LEU A 53 8.10 -7.00 -6.83
N SER A 54 8.16 -8.30 -6.56
CA SER A 54 8.90 -9.27 -7.35
C SER A 54 7.99 -10.47 -7.57
N ASP A 55 7.79 -10.82 -8.83
CA ASP A 55 7.07 -12.01 -9.25
C ASP A 55 8.05 -13.04 -9.81
N GLU A 56 7.92 -14.27 -9.34
CA GLU A 56 8.63 -15.45 -9.79
C GLU A 56 7.61 -16.50 -10.22
N ARG A 57 8.06 -17.57 -10.88
CA ARG A 57 7.13 -18.60 -11.40
C ARG A 57 6.18 -19.18 -10.36
N GLU A 58 6.64 -19.36 -9.12
CA GLU A 58 5.87 -20.04 -8.08
C GLU A 58 5.36 -19.10 -6.99
N GLN A 59 5.85 -17.86 -6.93
CA GLN A 59 5.52 -16.95 -5.84
C GLN A 59 5.59 -15.49 -6.26
N VAL A 60 4.84 -14.66 -5.54
CA VAL A 60 4.95 -13.21 -5.62
C VAL A 60 5.28 -12.68 -4.24
N VAL A 61 6.31 -11.86 -4.15
CA VAL A 61 6.75 -11.21 -2.93
C VAL A 61 6.54 -9.71 -3.04
N ALA A 62 5.91 -9.13 -2.02
CA ALA A 62 5.71 -7.69 -1.91
C ALA A 62 6.33 -7.16 -0.63
N PHE A 63 7.17 -6.13 -0.75
CA PHE A 63 7.69 -5.35 0.35
C PHE A 63 6.99 -3.98 0.38
N ALA A 64 6.55 -3.56 1.57
CA ALA A 64 5.90 -2.27 1.75
C ALA A 64 6.47 -1.54 2.98
N LEU A 65 6.68 -0.24 2.83
CA LEU A 65 7.18 0.66 3.88
C LEU A 65 6.22 1.84 3.99
N ALA A 66 5.63 2.04 5.16
CA ALA A 66 4.88 3.26 5.47
C ALA A 66 5.85 4.26 6.11
N GLU A 67 5.97 5.46 5.52
CA GLU A 67 6.74 6.55 6.09
C GLU A 67 5.79 7.62 6.63
N ALA A 68 6.12 8.11 7.82
CA ALA A 68 5.51 9.29 8.41
C ALA A 68 6.44 10.48 8.20
N GLU A 69 5.87 11.68 8.10
CA GLU A 69 6.63 12.93 8.09
C GLU A 69 7.11 13.31 9.49
#